data_AF-A0A1V5XTP4-F1
#
_entry.id   AF-A0A1V5XTP4-F1
#
_cell.length_a   1.000
_cell.length_b   1.000
_cell.length_c   1.000
_cell.angle_alpha   90.00
_cell.angle_beta   90.00
_cell.angle_gamma   90.00
#
_symmetry.space_group_name_H-M   'P 1'
#
loop_
_entity.id
_entity.type
_entity.pdbx_description
1 polymer ?
#
loop_
_entity_poly.entity_id
_entity_poly.type
_entity_poly.pdbx_seq_one_letter_code
_entity_poly.pdbx_strand_id
1 'polypeptide(L)'
;MIEDCNLDGGNAGYLPTDKATLKAKDLENVYVIGDNTDLPTSKAGSVAHFASEILCENLLREIEGLEPRAVFDGHSNCFIESGFEKGILIDFNYDVEPLPGRFPLPGVGPFALLQETRMNHWGKLMFKWIYWNILLKGEEMPLEPQMSMFGKWAD
;
A
#
# COMPACT_ATOMS: atom_id res chain seq x y z
N MET A 1 8.34 -16.14 15.97
CA MET A 1 8.63 -15.13 14.94
C MET A 1 9.04 -15.85 13.66
N ILE A 2 9.09 -15.17 12.50
CA ILE A 2 9.52 -15.80 11.23
C ILE A 2 10.94 -16.36 11.35
N GLU A 3 11.83 -15.63 12.03
CA GLU A 3 13.19 -16.06 12.37
C GLU A 3 13.21 -17.35 13.22
N ASP A 4 12.34 -17.47 14.23
CA ASP A 4 12.24 -18.69 15.07
C ASP A 4 11.83 -19.93 14.25
N CYS A 5 11.22 -19.73 13.08
CA CYS A 5 10.84 -20.79 12.15
C CYS A 5 11.91 -21.06 11.09
N ASN A 6 13.04 -20.34 11.08
CA ASN A 6 14.07 -20.35 10.04
C ASN A 6 13.52 -20.07 8.63
N LEU A 7 12.47 -19.26 8.54
CA LEU A 7 11.82 -18.92 7.26
C LEU A 7 12.29 -17.56 6.72
N ASP A 8 13.03 -16.78 7.49
CA ASP A 8 13.42 -15.42 7.10
C ASP A 8 14.57 -15.39 6.08
N GLY A 9 15.27 -16.51 5.87
CA GLY A 9 16.40 -16.57 4.93
C GLY A 9 17.54 -15.60 5.30
N GLY A 10 17.67 -15.24 6.58
CA GLY A 10 18.61 -14.22 7.05
C GLY A 10 18.17 -12.77 6.76
N ASN A 11 16.91 -12.55 6.40
CA ASN A 11 16.34 -11.24 6.08
C ASN A 11 15.82 -10.51 7.33
N ALA A 12 16.61 -10.52 8.40
CA ALA A 12 16.34 -9.85 9.67
C ALA A 12 14.93 -10.12 10.24
N GLY A 13 14.43 -11.35 10.11
CA GLY A 13 13.11 -11.74 10.59
C GLY A 13 11.92 -11.38 9.68
N TYR A 14 12.15 -10.84 8.48
CA TYR A 14 11.11 -10.68 7.45
C TYR A 14 11.04 -11.92 6.55
N LEU A 15 9.84 -12.29 6.10
CA LEU A 15 9.66 -13.44 5.21
C LEU A 15 10.03 -13.02 3.77
N PRO A 16 10.98 -13.70 3.10
CA PRO A 16 11.30 -13.42 1.71
C PRO A 16 10.07 -13.56 0.82
N THR A 17 9.70 -12.47 0.15
CA THR A 17 8.45 -12.33 -0.59
C THR A 17 8.74 -11.77 -1.99
N ASP A 18 8.07 -12.30 -3.00
CA ASP A 18 8.13 -11.72 -4.35
C ASP A 18 7.42 -10.36 -4.37
N LYS A 19 8.13 -9.33 -4.83
CA LYS A 19 7.67 -7.96 -4.67
C LYS A 19 6.48 -7.56 -5.54
N ALA A 20 6.16 -8.35 -6.57
CA ALA A 20 5.11 -8.00 -7.52
C ALA A 20 3.88 -8.91 -7.38
N THR A 21 4.05 -10.12 -6.85
CA THR A 21 2.98 -11.13 -6.69
C THR A 21 2.56 -11.35 -5.25
N LEU A 22 3.39 -10.96 -4.27
CA LEU A 22 3.20 -11.20 -2.83
C LEU A 22 3.30 -12.67 -2.38
N LYS A 23 3.78 -13.54 -3.28
CA LYS A 23 4.03 -14.94 -2.96
C LYS A 23 5.32 -15.08 -2.15
N ALA A 24 5.33 -15.93 -1.14
CA ALA A 24 6.56 -16.25 -0.42
C ALA A 24 7.56 -16.93 -1.36
N LYS A 25 8.84 -16.57 -1.24
CA LYS A 25 9.92 -17.28 -1.94
C LYS A 25 10.15 -18.62 -1.25
N ASP A 26 10.45 -19.65 -2.04
CA ASP A 26 10.78 -21.00 -1.56
C ASP A 26 9.67 -21.72 -0.75
N LEU A 27 8.44 -21.18 -0.74
CA LEU A 27 7.27 -21.80 -0.11
C LEU A 27 6.10 -21.88 -1.12
N GLU A 28 5.62 -23.10 -1.37
CA GLU A 28 4.46 -23.32 -2.23
C GLU A 28 3.16 -22.93 -1.53
N ASN A 29 2.22 -22.34 -2.27
CA ASN A 29 0.88 -21.95 -1.77
C ASN A 29 0.89 -21.00 -0.56
N VAL A 30 1.98 -20.25 -0.35
CA VAL A 30 2.09 -19.26 0.74
C VAL A 30 2.15 -17.85 0.16
N TYR A 31 1.24 -16.99 0.63
CA TYR A 31 1.24 -15.56 0.35
C TYR A 31 1.47 -14.78 1.63
N VAL A 32 2.08 -13.60 1.51
CA VAL A 32 2.55 -12.79 2.63
C VAL A 32 2.16 -11.34 2.41
N ILE A 33 1.78 -10.65 3.48
CA ILE A 33 1.27 -9.29 3.39
C ILE A 33 1.70 -8.44 4.58
N GLY A 34 1.82 -7.13 4.34
CA GLY A 34 2.06 -6.12 5.36
C GLY A 34 3.47 -6.18 5.93
N ASP A 35 3.59 -5.83 7.20
CA ASP A 35 4.88 -5.52 7.84
C ASP A 35 5.83 -6.72 7.94
N ASN A 36 5.30 -7.94 7.89
CA ASN A 36 6.07 -9.19 7.95
C ASN A 36 6.83 -9.52 6.66
N THR A 37 6.54 -8.84 5.56
CA THR A 37 7.20 -9.04 4.26
C THR A 37 8.56 -8.35 4.20
N ASP A 38 9.43 -8.76 3.28
CA ASP A 38 10.67 -8.04 2.95
C ASP A 38 10.51 -7.02 1.79
N LEU A 39 9.28 -6.62 1.49
CA LEU A 39 8.99 -5.73 0.37
C LEU A 39 9.74 -4.41 0.51
N PRO A 40 10.41 -3.91 -0.56
CA PRO A 40 11.19 -2.68 -0.52
C PRO A 40 10.29 -1.43 -0.65
N THR A 41 9.27 -1.32 0.20
CA THR A 41 8.33 -0.20 0.26
C THR A 41 8.00 0.15 1.72
N SER A 42 7.18 1.18 1.95
CA SER A 42 6.77 1.55 3.29
C SER A 42 5.93 0.47 3.97
N LYS A 43 6.18 0.25 5.25
CA LYS A 43 5.37 -0.63 6.11
C LYS A 43 4.26 0.19 6.74
N ALA A 44 3.13 0.28 6.03
CA ALA A 44 1.99 1.12 6.40
C ALA A 44 0.65 0.44 6.07
N GLY A 45 -0.41 0.87 6.76
CA GLY A 45 -1.74 0.31 6.57
C GLY A 45 -2.32 0.47 5.16
N SER A 46 -1.98 1.56 4.46
CA SER A 46 -2.36 1.75 3.05
C SER A 46 -1.69 0.72 2.14
N VAL A 47 -0.39 0.48 2.35
CA VAL A 47 0.38 -0.53 1.60
C VAL A 47 -0.17 -1.92 1.87
N ALA A 48 -0.47 -2.25 3.13
CA ALA A 48 -1.12 -3.51 3.47
C ALA A 48 -2.48 -3.65 2.79
N HIS A 49 -3.26 -2.58 2.67
CA HIS A 49 -4.53 -2.61 1.95
C HIS A 49 -4.35 -2.85 0.45
N PHE A 50 -3.51 -2.09 -0.25
CA PHE A 50 -3.26 -2.28 -1.68
C PHE A 50 -2.65 -3.65 -1.98
N ALA A 51 -1.74 -4.13 -1.14
CA ALA A 51 -1.21 -5.48 -1.23
C ALA A 51 -2.29 -6.55 -1.04
N SER A 52 -3.30 -6.30 -0.20
CA SER A 52 -4.37 -7.28 0.06
C SER A 52 -5.21 -7.56 -1.16
N GLU A 53 -5.46 -6.55 -2.00
CA GLU A 53 -6.23 -6.71 -3.24
C GLU A 53 -5.47 -7.59 -4.23
N ILE A 54 -4.17 -7.31 -4.45
CA ILE A 54 -3.33 -8.12 -5.35
C ILE A 54 -3.17 -9.55 -4.83
N LEU A 55 -2.96 -9.71 -3.52
CA LEU A 55 -2.84 -11.02 -2.90
C LEU A 55 -4.12 -11.84 -3.09
N CYS A 56 -5.28 -11.26 -2.80
CA CYS A 56 -6.57 -11.92 -2.97
C CYS A 56 -6.81 -12.35 -4.43
N GLU A 57 -6.52 -11.49 -5.40
CA GLU A 57 -6.60 -11.84 -6.82
C GLU A 57 -5.67 -13.01 -7.15
N ASN A 58 -4.40 -12.96 -6.73
CA ASN A 58 -3.42 -14.01 -7.01
C ASN A 58 -3.76 -15.35 -6.33
N LEU A 59 -4.27 -15.31 -5.11
CA LEU A 59 -4.73 -16.50 -4.40
C LEU A 59 -5.88 -17.18 -5.16
N LEU A 60 -6.87 -16.42 -5.62
CA LEU A 60 -7.98 -16.95 -6.41
C LEU A 60 -7.50 -17.53 -7.74
N ARG A 61 -6.58 -16.84 -8.42
CA ARG A 61 -5.97 -17.33 -9.66
C ARG A 61 -5.26 -18.67 -9.46
N GLU A 62 -4.47 -18.80 -8.40
CA GLU A 62 -3.74 -20.04 -8.12
C GLU A 62 -4.70 -21.20 -7.76
N ILE A 63 -5.80 -20.91 -7.03
CA ILE A 63 -6.88 -21.89 -6.79
C ILE A 63 -7.50 -22.38 -8.11
N GLU A 64 -7.60 -21.52 -9.11
CA GLU A 64 -8.09 -21.85 -10.47
C GLU A 64 -7.03 -22.49 -11.37
N GLY A 65 -5.80 -22.71 -10.88
CA GLY A 65 -4.68 -23.25 -11.67
C GLY A 65 -4.08 -22.24 -12.66
N LEU A 66 -4.30 -20.95 -12.43
CA LEU A 66 -3.71 -19.86 -13.20
C LEU A 66 -2.48 -19.29 -12.49
N GLU A 67 -1.51 -18.83 -13.28
CA GLU A 67 -0.33 -18.14 -12.74
C GLU A 67 -0.70 -16.82 -12.04
N PRO A 68 -0.02 -16.46 -10.93
CA PRO A 68 -0.21 -15.17 -10.28
C PRO A 68 0.25 -14.02 -11.19
N ARG A 69 -0.39 -12.86 -11.04
CA ARG A 69 -0.04 -11.62 -11.72
C ARG A 69 0.96 -10.82 -10.89
N ALA A 70 2.04 -10.42 -11.55
CA ALA A 70 3.09 -9.59 -10.99
C ALA A 70 2.76 -8.11 -11.19
N VAL A 71 1.78 -7.59 -10.43
CA VAL A 71 1.21 -6.24 -10.64
C VAL A 71 1.22 -5.35 -9.40
N PHE A 72 1.70 -5.84 -8.25
CA PHE A 72 1.95 -4.97 -7.11
C PHE A 72 3.17 -4.09 -7.39
N ASP A 73 2.98 -2.78 -7.31
CA ASP A 73 4.00 -1.78 -7.64
C ASP A 73 4.58 -1.10 -6.40
N GLY A 74 4.24 -1.57 -5.19
CA GLY A 74 4.70 -0.97 -3.95
C GLY A 74 3.96 0.32 -3.56
N HIS A 75 2.81 0.61 -4.19
CA HIS A 75 2.00 1.80 -3.93
C HIS A 75 1.84 2.06 -2.43
N SER A 76 2.20 3.30 -2.05
CA SER A 76 2.24 3.79 -0.70
C SER A 76 1.58 5.15 -0.62
N ASN A 77 0.51 5.23 0.17
CA ASN A 77 -0.21 6.47 0.45
C ASN A 77 -0.12 6.80 1.94
N CYS A 78 0.51 7.91 2.30
CA CYS A 78 0.82 8.22 3.70
C CYS A 78 0.47 9.66 4.06
N PHE A 79 -0.37 9.82 5.09
CA PHE A 79 -0.56 11.08 5.78
C PHE A 79 0.53 11.27 6.84
N ILE A 80 1.18 12.43 6.84
CA ILE A 80 2.17 12.87 7.81
C ILE A 80 1.61 14.09 8.55
N GLU A 81 1.35 13.94 9.84
CA GLU A 81 0.91 15.06 10.69
C GLU A 81 2.08 16.00 10.97
N SER A 82 1.94 17.28 10.61
CA SER A 82 2.96 18.31 10.87
C SER A 82 2.66 19.13 12.13
N GLY A 83 1.47 18.96 12.72
CA GLY A 83 0.99 19.70 13.89
C GLY A 83 0.08 20.87 13.50
N PHE A 84 -0.41 21.60 14.51
CA PHE A 84 -1.32 22.75 14.31
C PHE A 84 -2.53 22.48 13.42
N GLU A 85 -3.09 21.26 13.55
CA GLU A 85 -4.23 20.78 12.73
C GLU A 85 -3.92 20.73 11.23
N LYS A 86 -2.66 20.48 10.88
CA LYS A 86 -2.22 20.32 9.50
C LYS A 86 -1.49 19.00 9.29
N GLY A 87 -1.58 18.53 8.05
CA GLY A 87 -0.87 17.36 7.59
C GLY A 87 -0.41 17.50 6.14
N ILE A 88 0.46 16.59 5.75
CA ILE A 88 0.99 16.42 4.40
C ILE A 88 0.55 15.04 3.92
N LEU A 89 0.16 14.93 2.65
CA LEU A 89 -0.09 13.65 2.01
C LEU A 89 1.04 13.36 1.02
N ILE A 90 1.57 12.14 1.05
CA ILE A 90 2.52 11.63 0.06
C ILE A 90 1.95 10.37 -0.59
N ASP A 91 2.26 10.21 -1.87
CA ASP A 91 1.77 9.12 -2.71
C ASP A 91 2.88 8.73 -3.70
N PHE A 92 3.34 7.49 -3.63
CA PHE A 92 4.52 6.99 -4.34
C PHE A 92 4.46 5.47 -4.51
N ASN A 93 5.37 4.90 -5.30
CA ASN A 93 5.50 3.45 -5.48
C ASN A 93 6.98 3.04 -5.62
N TYR A 94 7.29 1.84 -6.13
CA TYR A 94 8.68 1.40 -6.30
C TYR A 94 9.51 2.25 -7.26
N ASP A 95 8.88 2.82 -8.28
CA ASP A 95 9.58 3.48 -9.41
C ASP A 95 9.45 5.01 -9.35
N VAL A 96 8.41 5.51 -8.70
CA VAL A 96 8.06 6.94 -8.66
C VAL A 96 8.15 7.43 -7.23
N GLU A 97 9.04 8.40 -7.00
CA GLU A 97 9.14 9.13 -5.74
C GLU A 97 7.90 10.02 -5.49
N PRO A 98 7.66 10.48 -4.25
CA PRO A 98 6.57 11.42 -3.98
C PRO A 98 6.60 12.65 -4.87
N LEU A 99 5.47 12.96 -5.51
CA LEU A 99 5.30 14.12 -6.39
C LEU A 99 4.23 15.09 -5.87
N PRO A 100 4.32 16.40 -6.17
CA PRO A 100 3.24 17.33 -5.88
C PRO A 100 2.02 17.06 -6.78
N GLY A 101 0.83 17.47 -6.33
CA GLY A 101 -0.40 17.20 -7.08
C GLY A 101 -1.66 17.18 -6.21
N ARG A 102 -2.71 16.53 -6.71
CA ARG A 102 -4.01 16.37 -6.04
C ARG A 102 -4.47 14.92 -5.99
N PHE A 103 -5.07 14.51 -4.87
CA PHE A 103 -5.56 13.16 -4.61
C PHE A 103 -6.99 13.18 -4.00
N PRO A 104 -7.84 12.16 -4.25
CA PRO A 104 -7.65 11.09 -5.24
C PRO A 104 -8.01 11.52 -6.66
N LEU A 105 -8.71 12.66 -6.81
CA LEU A 105 -9.13 13.18 -8.10
C LEU A 105 -8.12 14.21 -8.64
N PRO A 106 -7.65 14.07 -9.89
CA PRO A 106 -6.77 15.02 -10.54
C PRO A 106 -7.32 16.44 -10.56
N GLY A 107 -6.51 17.41 -10.18
CA GLY A 107 -6.82 18.84 -10.25
C GLY A 107 -7.86 19.35 -9.24
N VAL A 108 -8.85 18.53 -8.86
CA VAL A 108 -9.98 18.91 -7.98
C VAL A 108 -10.05 18.12 -6.67
N GLY A 109 -9.17 17.14 -6.48
CA GLY A 109 -9.10 16.33 -5.27
C GLY A 109 -8.87 17.19 -4.01
N PRO A 110 -9.53 16.88 -2.89
CA PRO A 110 -9.45 17.70 -1.69
C PRO A 110 -8.05 17.67 -1.07
N PHE A 111 -7.27 16.61 -1.29
CA PHE A 111 -5.97 16.40 -0.67
C PHE A 111 -4.84 16.87 -1.58
N ALA A 112 -3.97 17.74 -1.05
CA ALA A 112 -2.80 18.24 -1.76
C ALA A 112 -1.58 17.37 -1.41
N LEU A 113 -0.89 16.89 -2.44
CA LEU A 113 0.34 16.09 -2.29
C LEU A 113 1.55 17.01 -2.08
N LEU A 114 2.47 16.60 -1.22
CA LEU A 114 3.67 17.38 -0.81
C LEU A 114 3.38 18.80 -0.31
N GLN A 115 2.16 19.05 0.16
CA GLN A 115 1.76 20.35 0.71
C GLN A 115 1.14 20.20 2.09
N GLU A 116 1.56 21.08 2.99
CA GLU A 116 0.99 21.17 4.32
C GLU A 116 -0.40 21.83 4.28
N THR A 117 -1.45 21.08 4.63
CA THR A 117 -2.83 21.59 4.63
C THR A 117 -3.64 21.08 5.82
N ARG A 118 -4.65 21.87 6.24
CA ARG A 118 -5.65 21.40 7.21
C ARG A 118 -6.54 20.28 6.66
N MET A 119 -6.78 20.28 5.34
CA MET A 119 -7.59 19.26 4.70
C MET A 119 -6.95 17.87 4.81
N ASN A 120 -5.63 17.78 4.64
CA ASN A 120 -4.90 16.53 4.82
C ASN A 120 -5.00 16.00 6.27
N HIS A 121 -4.94 16.88 7.27
CA HIS A 121 -5.18 16.52 8.67
C HIS A 121 -6.57 15.91 8.89
N TRP A 122 -7.61 16.59 8.40
CA TRP A 122 -8.98 16.07 8.48
C TRP A 122 -9.14 14.74 7.72
N GLY A 123 -8.47 14.59 6.58
CA GLY A 123 -8.39 13.34 5.83
C GLY A 123 -7.79 12.20 6.67
N LYS A 124 -6.68 12.45 7.37
CA LYS A 124 -6.06 11.49 8.29
C LYS A 124 -6.99 11.09 9.42
N LEU A 125 -7.67 12.05 10.06
CA LEU A 125 -8.61 11.75 11.14
C LEU A 125 -9.82 10.94 10.65
N MET A 126 -10.36 11.28 9.48
CA MET A 126 -11.43 10.53 8.82
C MET A 126 -11.03 9.07 8.57
N PHE A 127 -9.77 8.81 8.27
CA PHE A 127 -9.26 7.47 8.00
C PHE A 127 -9.48 6.49 9.16
N LYS A 128 -9.55 6.98 10.41
CA LYS A 128 -9.90 6.14 11.57
C LYS A 128 -11.27 5.48 11.37
N TRP A 129 -12.27 6.23 10.91
CA TRP A 129 -13.61 5.68 10.68
C TRP A 129 -13.62 4.72 9.49
N ILE A 130 -12.95 5.10 8.39
CA ILE A 130 -12.80 4.27 7.18
C ILE A 130 -12.18 2.92 7.54
N TYR A 131 -11.12 2.91 8.35
CA TYR A 131 -10.46 1.69 8.78
C TYR A 131 -11.41 0.69 9.43
N TRP A 132 -12.21 1.12 10.41
CA TRP A 132 -13.11 0.22 11.15
C TRP A 132 -14.37 -0.15 10.37
N ASN A 133 -14.86 0.72 9.49
CA ASN A 133 -16.17 0.55 8.87
C ASN A 133 -16.13 0.05 7.43
N ILE A 134 -14.99 0.16 6.76
CA ILE A 134 -14.79 -0.22 5.36
C ILE A 134 -13.65 -1.25 5.28
N LEU A 135 -12.40 -0.84 5.60
CA LEU A 135 -11.21 -1.67 5.37
C LEU A 135 -11.25 -3.01 6.12
N LEU A 136 -11.52 -2.99 7.43
CA LEU A 136 -11.56 -4.22 8.23
C LEU A 136 -12.73 -5.14 7.88
N LYS A 137 -13.75 -4.63 7.18
CA LYS A 137 -14.86 -5.46 6.70
C LYS A 137 -14.59 -6.08 5.33
N GLY A 138 -13.48 -5.70 4.68
CA GLY A 138 -13.16 -6.14 3.32
C GLY A 138 -14.05 -5.50 2.24
N GLU A 139 -14.66 -4.35 2.54
CA GLU A 139 -15.45 -3.60 1.56
C GLU A 139 -14.51 -2.90 0.56
N GLU A 140 -14.91 -2.84 -0.70
CA GLU A 140 -14.11 -2.21 -1.76
C GLU A 140 -13.98 -0.69 -1.56
N MET A 141 -12.75 -0.18 -1.69
CA MET A 141 -12.50 1.25 -1.80
C MET A 141 -12.39 1.65 -3.27
N PRO A 142 -12.87 2.84 -3.67
CA PRO A 142 -12.71 3.34 -5.04
C PRO A 142 -11.29 3.89 -5.27
N LEU A 143 -10.27 3.10 -4.93
CA LEU A 143 -8.86 3.39 -5.15
C LEU A 143 -8.23 2.15 -5.78
N GLU A 144 -7.51 2.33 -6.87
CA GLU A 144 -6.77 1.23 -7.48
C GLU A 144 -5.55 0.86 -6.61
N PRO A 145 -5.17 -0.42 -6.55
CA PRO A 145 -4.02 -0.85 -5.77
C PRO A 145 -2.71 -0.35 -6.38
N GLN A 146 -2.67 -0.10 -7.70
CA GLN A 146 -1.52 0.54 -8.37
C GLN A 146 -1.56 2.06 -8.23
N MET A 147 -0.38 2.67 -8.15
CA MET A 147 -0.28 4.12 -8.10
C MET A 147 -0.57 4.74 -9.47
N SER A 148 -1.51 5.68 -9.52
CA SER A 148 -1.79 6.46 -10.73
C SER A 148 -0.93 7.73 -10.81
N MET A 149 -0.38 8.02 -11.99
CA MET A 149 0.28 9.32 -12.26
C MET A 149 -0.73 10.46 -12.50
N PHE A 150 -2.01 10.14 -12.63
CA PHE A 150 -3.02 11.12 -12.96
C PHE A 150 -3.22 12.11 -11.79
N GLY A 151 -3.06 13.41 -12.06
CA GLY A 151 -3.16 14.46 -11.03
C GLY A 151 -1.86 14.78 -10.29
N LYS A 152 -0.77 14.08 -10.60
CA LYS A 152 0.60 14.40 -10.13
C LYS A 152 1.31 15.26 -11.16
N TRP A 153 2.19 16.15 -10.69
CA TRP A 153 2.99 17.02 -11.53
C TRP A 153 4.43 16.52 -11.49
N ALA A 154 4.90 15.95 -12.60
CA ALA A 154 6.32 15.68 -12.83
C ALA A 154 6.91 16.89 -13.56
N ASP A 155 8.05 17.40 -13.08
CA ASP A 155 8.81 18.47 -13.72
C ASP A 155 9.42 18.04 -15.06
#